data_AF-A0A258W7G1-F1
#
_entry.id   AF-A0A258W7G1-F1
#
_cell.length_a   1.000
_cell.length_b   1.000
_cell.length_c   1.000
_cell.angle_alpha   90.00
_cell.angle_beta   90.00
_cell.angle_gamma   90.00
#
_symmetry.space_group_name_H-M   'P 1'
#
loop_
_entity.id
_entity.type
_entity.pdbx_description
1 polymer ?
#
loop_
_entity_poly.entity_id
_entity_poly.type
_entity_poly.pdbx_seq_one_letter_code
_entity_poly.pdbx_strand_id
1 'polypeptide(L)' 'MKEKTIDLPSIEGKSDKLLFDNLIWMTVKDSAKYLSRTENAVRILICRGVFRVYRLGRRVYLNKTEIDTLINSSVTYGGY' A
#
# COMPACT_ATOMS: atom_id res chain seq x y z
N MET A 1 -5.08 -28.33 48.51
CA MET A 1 -4.25 -28.05 47.31
C MET A 1 -5.20 -27.48 46.27
N LYS A 2 -5.13 -26.17 45.98
CA LYS A 2 -6.03 -25.51 45.03
C LYS A 2 -5.46 -25.69 43.62
N GLU A 3 -6.26 -26.27 42.74
CA GLU A 3 -5.92 -26.45 41.32
C GLU A 3 -5.77 -25.07 40.67
N LYS A 4 -4.64 -24.87 39.99
CA LYS A 4 -4.32 -23.64 39.27
C LYS A 4 -4.84 -23.81 37.85
N THR A 5 -6.05 -23.34 37.59
CA THR A 5 -6.59 -23.29 36.22
C THR A 5 -5.73 -22.31 35.42
N ILE A 6 -5.06 -22.80 34.39
CA ILE A 6 -4.27 -22.00 33.46
C ILE A 6 -5.25 -21.58 32.37
N ASP A 7 -5.63 -20.31 32.38
CA ASP A 7 -6.45 -19.74 31.30
C ASP A 7 -5.58 -19.69 30.03
N LEU A 8 -5.87 -20.59 29.09
CA LEU A 8 -5.34 -20.53 27.73
C LEU A 8 -5.73 -19.17 27.12
N PRO A 9 -4.80 -18.42 26.51
CA PRO A 9 -5.17 -17.18 25.84
C PRO A 9 -6.08 -17.52 24.67
N SER A 10 -7.36 -17.14 24.79
CA SER A 10 -8.32 -17.19 23.70
C SER A 10 -7.74 -16.44 22.50
N ILE A 11 -7.37 -17.18 21.45
CA ILE A 11 -7.07 -16.63 20.13
C ILE A 11 -8.42 -16.23 19.55
N GLU A 12 -8.97 -15.11 20.01
CA GLU A 12 -10.16 -14.52 19.43
C GLU A 12 -9.76 -13.95 18.06
N GLY A 13 -10.12 -14.71 17.02
CA GLY A 13 -9.93 -14.40 15.62
C GLY A 13 -10.54 -13.05 15.25
N LYS A 14 -9.70 -12.02 15.25
CA LYS A 14 -10.03 -10.65 14.87
C LYS A 14 -9.23 -10.29 13.63
N SER A 15 -9.41 -11.01 12.53
CA SER A 15 -8.51 -10.92 11.37
C SER A 15 -9.19 -10.72 10.02
N ASP A 16 -10.43 -10.22 9.97
CA ASP A 16 -11.09 -10.02 8.66
C ASP A 16 -11.22 -8.53 8.25
N LYS A 17 -11.15 -7.60 9.21
CA LYS A 17 -11.25 -6.16 8.91
C LYS A 17 -9.92 -5.54 8.44
N LEU A 18 -8.78 -6.10 8.87
CA LEU A 18 -7.44 -5.58 8.55
C LEU A 18 -7.05 -5.71 7.08
N LEU A 19 -7.71 -6.61 6.32
CA LEU A 19 -7.37 -6.88 4.92
C LEU A 19 -7.76 -5.72 3.99
N PHE A 20 -8.84 -4.99 4.30
CA PHE A 20 -9.36 -3.93 3.45
C PHE A 20 -9.10 -2.51 3.99
N ASP A 21 -8.79 -2.35 5.28
CA ASP A 21 -8.54 -1.04 5.90
C ASP A 21 -7.32 -0.31 5.29
N ASN A 22 -6.39 -1.04 4.67
CA ASN A 22 -5.20 -0.47 4.04
C ASN A 22 -5.34 -0.25 2.52
N LEU A 23 -6.46 -0.67 1.91
CA LEU A 23 -6.63 -0.64 0.46
C LEU A 23 -7.13 0.73 -0.01
N ILE A 24 -6.24 1.72 0.04
CA ILE A 24 -6.50 3.07 -0.42
C ILE A 24 -6.12 3.18 -1.89
N TRP A 25 -7.13 3.31 -2.76
CA TRP A 25 -6.96 3.62 -4.17
C TRP A 25 -6.78 5.12 -4.37
N MET A 26 -5.71 5.52 -5.04
CA MET A 26 -5.38 6.92 -5.29
C MET A 26 -5.47 7.25 -6.78
N THR A 27 -5.93 8.45 -7.11
CA THR A 27 -5.81 8.97 -8.47
C THR A 27 -4.37 9.42 -8.75
N VAL A 28 -4.05 9.71 -10.01
CA VAL A 28 -2.72 10.28 -10.38
C VAL A 28 -2.42 11.56 -9.61
N LYS A 29 -3.44 12.41 -9.39
CA LYS A 29 -3.32 13.67 -8.65
C LYS A 29 -3.03 13.44 -7.17
N ASP A 30 -3.73 12.51 -6.55
CA ASP A 30 -3.53 12.19 -5.13
C ASP A 30 -2.17 11.50 -4.91
N SER A 31 -1.78 10.63 -5.83
CA SER A 31 -0.47 9.96 -5.80
C SER A 31 0.68 10.96 -5.98
N ALA A 32 0.49 11.98 -6.82
CA ALA A 32 1.46 13.06 -6.99
C ALA A 32 1.64 13.85 -5.69
N LYS A 33 0.54 14.20 -5.00
CA LYS A 33 0.58 14.82 -3.68
C LYS A 33 1.26 13.93 -2.65
N TYR A 34 0.92 12.64 -2.63
CA TYR A 34 1.48 11.67 -1.70
C TYR A 34 3.01 11.55 -1.83
N LEU A 35 3.50 11.45 -3.07
CA LEU A 35 4.93 11.34 -3.36
C LEU A 35 5.67 12.69 -3.31
N SER A 36 4.96 13.80 -3.08
CA SER A 36 5.49 15.16 -3.22
C SER A 36 6.18 15.39 -4.57
N ARG A 37 5.55 14.91 -5.65
CA ARG A 37 6.01 15.04 -7.04
C ARG A 37 4.95 15.71 -7.90
N THR A 38 5.34 16.12 -9.11
CA THR A 38 4.40 16.65 -10.10
C THR A 38 3.57 15.51 -10.71
N GLU A 39 2.35 15.82 -11.17
CA GLU A 39 1.50 14.83 -11.87
C GLU A 39 2.20 14.26 -13.11
N ASN A 40 3.00 15.08 -13.81
CA ASN A 40 3.74 14.64 -14.99
C ASN A 40 4.82 13.60 -14.63
N ALA A 41 5.53 13.77 -13.52
CA ALA A 41 6.51 12.78 -13.06
C ALA A 41 5.84 11.43 -12.77
N VAL A 42 4.65 11.44 -12.14
CA VAL A 42 3.87 10.21 -11.91
C VAL A 42 3.44 9.57 -13.24
N ARG A 43 2.99 10.37 -14.22
CA ARG A 43 2.65 9.87 -15.57
C ARG A 43 3.86 9.26 -16.28
N ILE A 44 5.04 9.86 -16.16
CA ILE A 44 6.29 9.30 -16.72
C ILE A 44 6.59 7.95 -16.07
N LEU A 45 6.49 7.84 -14.74
CA LEU A 45 6.69 6.56 -14.03
C LEU A 45 5.69 5.49 -14.44
N ILE A 46 4.44 5.88 -14.69
CA ILE A 46 3.40 5.01 -15.25
C ILE A 46 3.79 4.53 -16.66
N CYS A 47 4.16 5.45 -17.56
CA CYS A 47 4.54 5.09 -18.93
C CYS A 47 5.79 4.21 -18.97
N ARG A 48 6.70 4.36 -18.00
CA ARG A 48 7.88 3.52 -17.83
C ARG A 48 7.58 2.14 -17.20
N GLY A 49 6.35 1.89 -16.78
CA GLY A 49 5.96 0.63 -16.14
C GLY A 49 6.50 0.46 -14.72
N VAL A 50 6.95 1.53 -14.07
CA VAL A 50 7.48 1.50 -12.70
C VAL A 50 6.35 1.31 -11.68
N PHE A 51 5.22 2.00 -11.91
CA PHE A 51 4.02 1.79 -11.11
C PHE A 51 3.09 0.79 -11.77
N ARG A 52 2.49 -0.07 -10.95
CA ARG A 52 1.39 -0.91 -11.39
C ARG A 52 0.11 -0.08 -11.46
N VAL A 53 -0.54 -0.15 -12.62
CA VAL A 53 -1.67 0.71 -12.97
C VAL A 53 -2.95 -0.11 -13.08
N TYR A 54 -4.00 0.37 -12.42
CA TYR A 54 -5.33 -0.18 -12.50
C TYR A 54 -6.23 0.80 -13.26
N ARG A 55 -6.90 0.30 -14.30
CA ARG A 55 -7.78 1.12 -15.13
C ARG A 55 -9.22 0.80 -14.81
N LEU A 56 -10.00 1.84 -14.53
CA LEU A 56 -11.46 1.76 -14.44
C LEU A 56 -12.03 2.77 -15.44
N GLY A 57 -12.39 2.25 -16.62
CA GLY A 57 -12.75 3.07 -17.77
C GLY A 57 -11.61 3.98 -18.21
N ARG A 58 -11.85 5.30 -18.19
CA ARG A 58 -10.87 6.33 -18.60
C ARG A 58 -9.94 6.78 -17.46
N ARG A 59 -10.19 6.34 -16.22
CA ARG A 59 -9.43 6.77 -15.05
C ARG A 59 -8.39 5.73 -14.65
N VAL A 60 -7.24 6.23 -14.23
CA VAL A 60 -6.12 5.46 -13.72
C VAL A 60 -6.09 5.58 -12.20
N TYR A 61 -6.04 4.42 -11.54
CA TYR A 61 -5.90 4.28 -10.11
C TYR A 61 -4.57 3.59 -9.79
N LEU A 62 -3.97 4.05 -8.70
CA LEU A 62 -2.74 3.52 -8.13
C LEU A 62 -3.07 3.01 -6.73
N ASN A 63 -2.50 1.88 -6.35
CA ASN A 63 -2.67 1.35 -5.01
C ASN A 63 -1.59 1.95 -4.10
N LYS A 64 -2.00 2.54 -2.97
CA LYS A 64 -1.07 3.14 -2.02
C LYS A 64 -0.07 2.11 -1.48
N THR A 65 -0.53 0.91 -1.13
CA THR A 65 0.35 -0.12 -0.55
C THR A 65 1.44 -0.54 -1.53
N GLU A 66 1.13 -0.62 -2.82
CA GLU A 66 2.12 -0.92 -3.86
C GLU A 66 3.16 0.20 -3.98
N ILE A 67 2.73 1.46 -3.94
CA ILE A 67 3.64 2.61 -3.92
C ILE A 67 4.56 2.52 -2.69
N ASP A 68 4.02 2.24 -1.51
CA ASP A 68 4.80 2.11 -0.28
C ASP A 68 5.79 0.95 -0.35
N THR A 69 5.37 -0.21 -0.89
CA THR A 69 6.29 -1.34 -1.12
C THR A 69 7.39 -0.97 -2.09
N LEU A 70 7.09 -0.20 -3.13
CA LEU A 70 8.08 0.24 -4.11
C LEU A 70 9.10 1.19 -3.46
N ILE A 71 8.64 2.16 -2.68
CA ILE A 71 9.51 3.07 -1.92
C ILE A 71 10.42 2.26 -0.97
N ASN A 72 9.85 1.35 -0.18
CA ASN A 72 10.61 0.51 0.75
C ASN A 72 11.60 -0.41 0.04
N SER A 73 11.23 -0.97 -1.11
CA SER A 73 12.12 -1.82 -1.92
C SER A 73 13.26 -1.03 -2.57
N SER A 74 12.98 0.21 -2.99
CA SER A 74 13.95 1.08 -3.68
C SER A 74 15.15 1.50 -2.82
N VAL A 75 15.07 1.33 -1.50
CA VAL A 75 16.15 1.58 -0.55
C VAL A 75 17.43 0.76 -0.87
N THR A 76 17.32 -0.33 -1.64
CA THR A 76 18.49 -1.14 -2.02
C THR A 76 19.34 -0.59 -3.18
N TYR A 77 18.83 0.37 -3.97
CA TYR A 77 19.60 1.01 -5.06
C TYR A 77 19.44 2.54 -5.03
N GLY A 78 19.81 3.15 -3.91
CA GLY A 78 19.98 4.61 -3.82
C GLY A 78 21.34 5.02 -4.36
N GLY A 79 21.40 5.52 -5.59
CA GLY A 79 22.64 6.05 -6.18
C GLY A 79 22.38 7.01 -7.32
N TYR A 80 22.50 8.31 -7.03
CA TYR A 80 23.15 9.29 -7.90
C TYR A 80 24.15 10.06 -7.05
#